data_AF-A0AAU0W109-F1
#
_entry.id   AF-A0AAU0W109-F1
#
_cell.length_a   1.000
_cell.length_b   1.000
_cell.length_c   1.000
_cell.angle_alpha   90.00
_cell.angle_beta   90.00
_cell.angle_gamma   90.00
#
_symmetry.space_group_name_H-M   'P 1'
#
loop_
_entity.id
_entity.type
_entity.pdbx_description
1 polymer ?
#
loop_
_entity_poly.entity_id
_entity_poly.type
_entity_poly.pdbx_seq_one_letter_code
_entity_poly.pdbx_strand_id
1 'polypeptide(L)' 'MSHPVPTWASICPSERLAGTPAVRRDGRWWLVTPAGAMPASDPGLTGELDRFAADMAAADRAVAKLRSERLAVHEDQP' A
#
# COMPACT_ATOMS: atom_id res chain seq x y z
N MET A 1 -3.03 13.43 19.64
CA MET A 1 -4.41 13.14 19.20
C MET A 1 -4.57 11.63 19.21
N SER A 2 -5.57 11.08 19.89
CA SER A 2 -5.81 9.63 19.87
C SER A 2 -6.37 9.26 18.50
N HIS A 3 -5.58 8.51 17.74
CA HIS A 3 -5.96 8.11 16.39
C HIS A 3 -7.04 7.03 16.45
N PRO A 4 -8.13 7.15 15.67
CA PRO A 4 -9.18 6.14 15.70
C PRO A 4 -8.63 4.83 15.14
N VAL A 5 -8.85 3.75 15.88
CA VAL A 5 -8.55 2.40 15.42
C VAL A 5 -9.29 2.18 14.09
N PRO A 6 -8.58 1.85 12.99
CA PRO A 6 -9.24 1.65 11.71
C PRO A 6 -10.24 0.49 11.83
N THR A 7 -11.40 0.63 11.21
CA THR A 7 -12.37 -0.47 11.08
C THR A 7 -12.40 -0.92 9.63
N TRP A 8 -12.71 -2.19 9.38
CA TRP A 8 -12.77 -2.74 8.02
C TRP A 8 -13.67 -1.92 7.08
N ALA A 9 -14.78 -1.39 7.60
CA ALA A 9 -15.72 -0.56 6.85
C ALA A 9 -15.16 0.83 6.48
N SER A 10 -14.14 1.31 7.19
CA SER A 10 -13.52 2.62 6.98
C SER A 10 -12.23 2.56 6.15
N ILE A 11 -11.91 1.41 5.57
CA ILE A 11 -10.69 1.19 4.79
C ILE A 11 -11.03 1.11 3.31
N CYS A 12 -10.54 2.08 2.54
CA CYS A 12 -10.57 1.99 1.10
C CYS A 12 -9.68 0.81 0.64
N PRO A 13 -10.09 0.03 -0.37
CA PRO A 13 -9.25 -1.05 -0.91
C PRO A 13 -7.86 -0.57 -1.36
N SER A 14 -7.73 0.70 -1.76
CA SER A 14 -6.47 1.35 -2.12
C SER A 14 -5.53 1.63 -0.94
N GLU A 15 -6.04 1.68 0.30
CA GLU A 15 -5.21 1.80 1.50
C GLU A 15 -4.54 0.47 1.89
N ARG A 16 -5.03 -0.64 1.32
CA ARG A 16 -4.49 -1.96 1.58
C ARG A 16 -3.25 -2.19 0.74
N LEU A 17 -2.20 -2.65 1.40
CA LEU A 17 -0.96 -2.99 0.73
C LEU A 17 -1.22 -4.17 -0.21
N ALA A 18 -1.28 -3.91 -1.52
CA ALA A 18 -1.49 -4.93 -2.55
C ALA A 18 -2.71 -5.86 -2.31
N GLY A 19 -3.80 -5.34 -1.72
CA GLY A 19 -4.99 -6.13 -1.42
C GLY A 19 -4.85 -7.08 -0.21
N THR A 20 -3.73 -7.04 0.50
CA THR A 20 -3.54 -7.77 1.76
C THR A 20 -4.39 -7.16 2.89
N PRO A 21 -4.58 -7.85 4.02
CA PRO A 21 -5.22 -7.27 5.20
C PRO A 21 -4.39 -6.18 5.90
N ALA A 22 -3.18 -5.86 5.41
CA ALA A 22 -2.32 -4.86 6.02
C ALA A 22 -2.58 -3.45 5.48
N VAL A 23 -2.71 -2.49 6.41
CA VAL A 23 -2.82 -1.05 6.10
C VAL A 23 -1.81 -0.25 6.91
N ARG A 24 -1.29 0.83 6.33
CA ARG A 24 -0.40 1.77 7.03
C ARG A 24 -1.15 3.05 7.34
N ARG A 25 -1.31 3.37 8.62
CA ARG A 25 -1.91 4.64 9.09
C ARG A 25 -1.06 5.27 10.17
N ASP A 26 -0.84 6.57 10.06
CA ASP A 26 -0.03 7.36 11.00
C ASP A 26 1.36 6.76 11.26
N GLY A 27 1.97 6.21 10.20
CA GLY A 27 3.28 5.57 10.29
C GLY A 27 3.29 4.18 10.94
N ARG A 28 2.14 3.65 11.36
CA ARG A 28 2.01 2.33 11.98
C ARG A 28 1.25 1.35 11.09
N TRP A 29 1.68 0.09 11.12
CA TRP A 29 1.01 -1.02 10.46
C TRP A 29 -0.16 -1.55 11.30
N TRP A 30 -1.28 -1.81 10.64
CA TRP A 30 -2.46 -2.45 11.21
C TRP A 30 -2.85 -3.65 10.36
N LEU A 31 -3.21 -4.75 11.01
CA LEU A 31 -3.85 -5.90 10.38
C LEU A 31 -5.35 -5.78 10.57
N VAL A 32 -6.09 -5.88 9.46
CA VAL A 32 -7.53 -5.64 9.48
C VAL A 32 -8.25 -6.89 9.02
N THR A 33 -9.20 -7.29 9.84
CA THR A 33 -10.11 -8.40 9.59
C THR A 33 -11.55 -7.88 9.62
N PRO A 34 -12.53 -8.66 9.14
CA PRO A 34 -13.95 -8.31 9.32
C PRO A 34 -14.33 -8.12 10.79
N ALA A 35 -13.64 -8.78 11.73
CA ALA A 35 -13.90 -8.68 13.17
C ALA A 35 -13.26 -7.45 13.84
N GLY A 36 -12.36 -6.73 13.14
CA GLY A 36 -11.70 -5.55 13.67
C GLY A 36 -10.27 -5.37 13.16
N ALA A 37 -9.61 -4.31 13.62
CA ALA A 37 -8.20 -4.06 13.34
C ALA A 37 -7.35 -4.19 14.59
N MET A 38 -6.14 -4.72 14.41
CA MET A 38 -5.14 -4.87 15.45
C MET A 38 -3.82 -4.24 14.99
N PRO A 39 -3.12 -3.48 15.85
CA PRO A 39 -1.81 -2.97 15.50
C PRO A 39 -0.82 -4.12 15.31
N ALA A 40 -0.08 -4.12 14.19
CA ALA A 40 1.04 -5.03 14.00
C ALA A 40 2.14 -4.65 15.00
N SER A 41 2.32 -5.50 16.01
CA SER A 41 3.20 -5.21 17.15
C SER A 41 4.53 -5.94 17.06
N ASP A 42 4.60 -6.98 16.23
CA ASP A 42 5.81 -7.76 15.99
C ASP A 42 6.77 -7.00 15.07
N PRO A 43 8.00 -6.68 15.53
CA PRO A 43 8.97 -5.91 14.73
C PRO A 43 9.36 -6.61 13.43
N GLY A 44 9.47 -7.93 13.44
CA GLY A 44 9.82 -8.72 12.25
C GLY A 44 8.75 -8.57 11.17
N LEU A 45 7.48 -8.78 11.53
CA LEU A 45 6.35 -8.57 10.65
C LEU A 45 6.30 -7.13 10.10
N THR A 46 6.49 -6.11 10.95
CA THR A 46 6.47 -4.71 10.48
C THR A 46 7.60 -4.41 9.51
N GLY A 47 8.78 -5.00 9.70
CA GLY A 47 9.91 -4.88 8.77
C GLY A 47 9.62 -5.51 7.41
N GLU A 48 9.00 -6.69 7.39
CA GLU A 48 8.58 -7.34 6.14
C GLU A 48 7.50 -6.54 5.42
N LEU A 49 6.53 -5.97 6.14
CA LEU A 49 5.51 -5.09 5.55
C LEU A 49 6.12 -3.81 4.95
N ASP A 50 7.13 -3.23 5.61
CA ASP A 50 7.86 -2.07 5.08
C ASP A 50 8.63 -2.42 3.80
N ARG A 51 9.31 -3.57 3.78
CA ARG A 51 10.01 -4.06 2.58
C ARG A 51 9.03 -4.31 1.44
N PHE A 52 7.93 -4.98 1.72
CA PHE A 52 6.90 -5.27 0.72
C PHE A 52 6.28 -3.98 0.16
N ALA A 53 6.03 -2.98 1.01
CA ALA A 53 5.58 -1.67 0.56
C ALA A 53 6.60 -0.96 -0.34
N ALA A 54 7.89 -1.08 -0.04
CA ALA A 54 8.96 -0.52 -0.88
C ALA A 54 9.02 -1.20 -2.26
N ASP A 55 8.89 -2.54 -2.29
CA ASP A 55 8.90 -3.33 -3.52
C ASP A 55 7.68 -3.01 -4.39
N MET A 56 6.48 -2.92 -3.80
CA MET A 56 5.26 -2.51 -4.51
C MET A 56 5.39 -1.09 -5.09
N ALA A 57 5.92 -0.14 -4.32
CA ALA A 57 6.16 1.21 -4.81
C ALA A 57 7.21 1.26 -5.94
N ALA A 58 8.22 0.38 -5.90
CA ALA A 58 9.19 0.24 -6.99
C ALA A 58 8.54 -0.32 -8.26
N ALA A 59 7.69 -1.33 -8.13
CA ALA A 59 6.92 -1.88 -9.23
C ALA A 59 5.98 -0.83 -9.86
N ASP A 60 5.24 -0.07 -9.04
CA ASP A 60 4.36 0.99 -9.52
C ASP A 60 5.12 2.07 -10.29
N ARG A 61 6.30 2.48 -9.79
CA ARG A 61 7.18 3.41 -10.52
C ARG A 61 7.68 2.83 -11.84
N ALA A 62 8.04 1.55 -11.88
CA ALA A 62 8.47 0.89 -13.11
C ALA A 62 7.35 0.83 -14.14
N VAL A 63 6.13 0.48 -13.73
CA VAL A 63 4.94 0.48 -14.59
C VAL A 63 4.61 1.88 -15.09
N ALA A 64 4.68 2.90 -14.21
CA ALA A 64 4.46 4.29 -14.59
C ALA A 64 5.46 4.74 -15.66
N LYS A 65 6.76 4.43 -15.48
CA LYS A 65 7.81 4.73 -16.46
C LYS A 65 7.52 4.10 -17.82
N LEU A 66 7.17 2.80 -17.86
CA LEU A 66 6.83 2.10 -19.09
C LEU A 66 5.61 2.73 -19.81
N ARG A 67 4.60 3.18 -19.05
CA ARG A 67 3.44 3.87 -19.63
C ARG A 67 3.82 5.22 -20.23
N SER A 68 4.66 6.00 -19.56
CA SER A 68 5.16 7.28 -20.08
C SER A 68 6.00 7.11 -21.34
N GLU A 69 6.90 6.12 -21.37
CA GLU A 69 7.71 5.81 -22.56
C GLU A 69 6.83 5.40 -23.75
N ARG A 70 5.81 4.57 -23.52
CA ARG A 70 4.86 4.18 -24.57
C ARG A 70 4.05 5.34 -25.11
N LEU A 71 3.61 6.26 -24.25
CA LEU A 71 2.87 7.45 -24.66
C LEU A 71 3.76 8.37 -25.51
N ALA A 72 5.02 8.58 -25.12
CA ALA A 72 5.97 9.37 -25.89
C ALA A 72 6.23 8.78 -27.30
N VAL A 73 6.26 7.45 -27.43
CA VAL A 73 6.38 6.77 -28.74
C VAL A 73 5.14 6.94 -29.62
N HIS A 74 3.94 7.12 -29.04
CA HIS A 74 2.71 7.30 -29.81
C HIS A 74 2.49 8.75 -30.28
N GLU A 75 3.01 9.74 -29.54
CA GLU A 75 2.96 11.16 -29.92
C GLU A 75 3.99 11.52 -31.03
N ASP A 76 5.02 10.69 -31.23
CA ASP A 76 6.07 10.89 -32.24
C ASP A 76 5.77 10.14 -33.56
N GLN A 77 4.53 9.65 -33.72
CA GLN A 77 4.06 8.93 -34.91
C GLN A 77 3.07 9.81 -35.71
N PRO A 78 3.45 10.29 -36.92
CA PRO A 78 2.59 11.13 -37.77
C PRO A 78 1.47 10.36 -38.49
#